data_AF-A0A378PU46-F1
#
_entry.id   AF-A0A378PU46-F1
#
_cell.length_a   1.000
_cell.length_b   1.000
_cell.length_c   1.000
_cell.angle_alpha   90.00
_cell.angle_beta   90.00
_cell.angle_gamma   90.00
#
_symmetry.space_group_name_H-M   'P 1'
#
loop_
_entity.id
_entity.type
_entity.pdbx_description
1 polymer ?
#
loop_
_entity_poly.entity_id
_entity_poly.type
_entity_poly.pdbx_seq_one_letter_code
_entity_poly.pdbx_strand_id
1 'polypeptide(L)'
;MITAQTLPDLLVLLNFNQHGNIWTKTFNETTLLQVDFDNKTLIYPKNLKINEKQTCNFSSNENFVVFECVHRLLEKGYQACDIELEKRWSLGHSQKSGRADICVYHNDDLLMIIECKTYGTEYNKALKILKDDGGQLFSYWQQDRSVKWLGLYASDIIDDELIYKNDIIKCSDDENLKLLFQTDESIGLYNNAHNKQKLHEIWQETYLGQLHQELFFGDETNAYHIGIKPLRKKDLQDFNPDDKIINQFEEILRHNAVSDKENAFNRLIALFICKLVDEIQKDENSEVEFQYKVGQDTFETLQDRLQRLYTEGMDRFMKEEIFYIPNEYAQDIFSRYQGGDRIHAIDELKHTIRKLKFYTNNDFSFKDVHNEALFLQNGKILVEMVQLFEKYRIVYPSKHQFLGDLFEQLLNKGFKQNEGQFFTPSPITRFIWDSLPLQNIINKSDDKYPKVIDYACGSGHFLTEAIEAINNAKPNSNNDWVRDSILA
;
A
#
# COMPACT_ATOMS: atom_id res chain seq x y z
N MET A 1 -4.70 -8.79 -28.22
CA MET A 1 -4.38 -7.38 -28.54
C MET A 1 -5.53 -6.83 -29.35
N ILE A 2 -6.03 -5.63 -29.01
CA ILE A 2 -7.04 -4.96 -29.82
C ILE A 2 -6.45 -4.56 -31.17
N THR A 3 -7.10 -4.96 -32.24
CA THR A 3 -6.73 -4.69 -33.63
C THR A 3 -7.96 -4.27 -34.42
N ALA A 4 -7.79 -3.85 -35.67
CA ALA A 4 -8.92 -3.57 -36.55
C ALA A 4 -9.88 -4.77 -36.72
N GLN A 5 -9.40 -6.01 -36.54
CA GLN A 5 -10.21 -7.23 -36.64
C GLN A 5 -11.03 -7.50 -35.37
N THR A 6 -10.47 -7.21 -34.20
CA THR A 6 -11.10 -7.43 -32.89
C THR A 6 -11.81 -6.19 -32.33
N LEU A 7 -11.74 -5.06 -33.03
CA LEU A 7 -12.45 -3.83 -32.68
C LEU A 7 -13.97 -4.01 -32.61
N PRO A 8 -14.65 -4.76 -33.50
CA PRO A 8 -16.08 -5.04 -33.34
C PRO A 8 -16.42 -5.72 -32.01
N ASP A 9 -15.61 -6.69 -31.58
CA ASP A 9 -15.81 -7.40 -30.30
C ASP A 9 -15.69 -6.43 -29.12
N LEU A 10 -14.70 -5.52 -29.18
CA LEU A 10 -14.56 -4.45 -28.19
C LEU A 10 -15.80 -3.56 -28.15
N LEU A 11 -16.31 -3.13 -29.31
CA LEU A 11 -17.48 -2.24 -29.38
C LEU A 11 -18.74 -2.90 -28.81
N VAL A 12 -18.89 -4.21 -28.97
CA VAL A 12 -19.96 -4.99 -28.32
C VAL A 12 -19.78 -4.96 -26.80
N LEU A 13 -18.59 -5.27 -26.28
CA LEU A 13 -18.29 -5.24 -24.84
C LEU A 13 -18.51 -3.84 -24.22
N LEU A 14 -18.19 -2.80 -24.98
CA LEU A 14 -18.40 -1.41 -24.57
C LEU A 14 -19.85 -0.92 -24.76
N ASN A 15 -20.79 -1.79 -25.18
CA ASN A 15 -22.21 -1.50 -25.41
C ASN A 15 -22.46 -0.38 -26.46
N PHE A 16 -21.75 -0.40 -27.58
CA PHE A 16 -22.05 0.47 -28.73
C PHE A 16 -23.24 -0.06 -29.53
N ASN A 17 -24.03 0.86 -30.09
CA ASN A 17 -25.11 0.54 -31.02
C ASN A 17 -24.60 0.54 -32.46
N GLN A 18 -24.86 -0.54 -33.19
CA GLN A 18 -24.49 -0.69 -34.59
C GLN A 18 -25.61 -0.24 -35.53
N HIS A 19 -25.25 0.62 -36.49
CA HIS A 19 -26.09 1.02 -37.61
C HIS A 19 -25.29 0.87 -38.91
N GLY A 20 -25.38 -0.30 -39.54
CA GLY A 20 -24.53 -0.65 -40.68
C GLY A 20 -23.05 -0.77 -40.28
N ASN A 21 -22.18 -0.01 -40.95
CA ASN A 21 -20.74 0.03 -40.67
C ASN A 21 -20.33 1.15 -39.69
N ILE A 22 -21.32 1.80 -39.07
CA ILE A 22 -21.11 2.84 -38.07
C ILE A 22 -21.57 2.31 -36.71
N TRP A 23 -20.70 2.46 -35.71
CA TRP A 23 -20.98 2.12 -34.32
C TRP A 23 -20.98 3.37 -33.46
N THR A 24 -21.95 3.52 -32.58
CA THR A 24 -22.15 4.74 -31.79
C THR A 24 -22.44 4.44 -30.32
N LYS A 25 -21.87 5.22 -29.40
CA LYS A 25 -22.22 5.23 -27.97
C LYS A 25 -22.37 6.66 -27.47
N THR A 26 -23.51 6.95 -26.87
CA THR A 26 -23.85 8.24 -26.26
C THR A 26 -23.75 8.13 -24.75
N PHE A 27 -23.05 9.07 -24.12
CA PHE A 27 -22.93 9.15 -22.65
C PHE A 27 -23.90 10.15 -22.05
N ASN A 28 -24.23 11.20 -22.82
CA ASN A 28 -25.25 12.21 -22.53
C ASN A 28 -25.66 12.87 -23.86
N GLU A 29 -26.55 13.86 -23.82
CA GLU A 29 -27.10 14.51 -25.03
C GLU A 29 -26.05 15.14 -25.95
N THR A 30 -24.87 15.49 -25.44
CA THR A 30 -23.82 16.23 -26.16
C THR A 30 -22.56 15.41 -26.41
N THR A 31 -22.43 14.24 -25.78
CA THR A 31 -21.20 13.42 -25.79
C THR A 31 -21.44 12.10 -26.53
N LEU A 32 -20.85 12.01 -27.72
CA LEU A 32 -20.94 10.88 -28.64
C LEU A 32 -19.54 10.35 -28.99
N LEU A 33 -19.32 9.05 -28.81
CA LEU A 33 -18.23 8.32 -29.44
C LEU A 33 -18.76 7.52 -30.63
N GLN A 34 -17.97 7.49 -31.71
CA GLN A 34 -18.33 6.78 -32.91
C GLN A 34 -17.13 6.11 -33.58
N VAL A 35 -17.35 4.95 -34.19
CA VAL A 35 -16.41 4.26 -35.07
C VAL A 35 -17.05 4.09 -36.44
N ASP A 36 -16.35 4.50 -37.48
CA ASP A 36 -16.77 4.35 -38.87
C ASP A 36 -15.79 3.41 -39.59
N PHE A 37 -16.26 2.20 -39.89
CA PHE A 37 -15.45 1.16 -40.53
C PHE A 37 -15.25 1.40 -42.04
N ASP A 38 -16.15 2.14 -42.69
CA ASP A 38 -16.01 2.46 -44.12
C ASP A 38 -14.85 3.43 -44.33
N ASN A 39 -14.79 4.48 -43.51
CA ASN A 39 -13.74 5.48 -43.57
C ASN A 39 -12.51 5.13 -42.70
N LYS A 40 -12.59 4.06 -41.89
CA LYS A 40 -11.55 3.64 -40.93
C LYS A 40 -11.18 4.76 -39.96
N THR A 41 -12.19 5.43 -39.42
CA THR A 41 -12.03 6.59 -38.53
C THR A 41 -12.61 6.34 -37.15
N LEU A 42 -11.92 6.89 -36.16
CA LEU A 42 -12.34 6.96 -34.76
C LEU A 42 -12.79 8.40 -34.50
N ILE A 43 -14.04 8.57 -34.09
CA ILE A 43 -14.69 9.87 -33.96
C ILE A 43 -14.98 10.12 -32.47
N TYR A 44 -14.37 11.19 -31.97
CA TYR A 44 -14.48 11.64 -30.58
C TYR A 44 -15.54 12.74 -30.42
N PRO A 45 -16.01 13.03 -29.18
CA PRO A 45 -16.98 14.09 -28.94
C PRO A 45 -16.51 15.47 -29.43
N LYS A 46 -17.43 16.31 -29.90
CA LYS A 46 -17.10 17.60 -30.53
C LYS A 46 -16.41 18.60 -29.61
N ASN A 47 -16.72 18.54 -28.32
CA ASN A 47 -16.14 19.39 -27.28
C ASN A 47 -14.81 18.85 -26.75
N LEU A 48 -14.39 17.65 -27.13
CA LEU A 48 -13.08 17.10 -26.80
C LEU A 48 -12.00 17.78 -27.65
N LYS A 49 -10.91 18.23 -27.03
CA LYS A 49 -9.85 18.96 -27.73
C LYS A 49 -8.91 17.98 -28.42
N ILE A 50 -8.69 18.14 -29.71
CA ILE A 50 -7.86 17.24 -30.52
C ILE A 50 -6.83 18.06 -31.28
N ASN A 51 -5.55 17.93 -30.95
CA ASN A 51 -4.49 18.75 -31.56
C ASN A 51 -4.02 18.21 -32.91
N GLU A 52 -3.92 16.89 -33.06
CA GLU A 52 -3.59 16.20 -34.31
C GLU A 52 -4.66 15.14 -34.61
N LYS A 53 -4.61 14.48 -35.77
CA LYS A 53 -5.59 13.42 -36.10
C LYS A 53 -4.96 12.03 -36.15
N GLN A 54 -3.83 11.80 -35.48
CA GLN A 54 -3.18 10.48 -35.59
C GLN A 54 -3.88 9.42 -34.75
N THR A 55 -4.53 9.79 -33.63
CA THR A 55 -5.37 8.91 -32.80
C THR A 55 -6.80 8.71 -33.34
N CYS A 56 -7.14 9.35 -34.46
CA CYS A 56 -8.50 9.37 -35.04
C CYS A 56 -8.70 8.37 -36.20
N ASN A 57 -7.80 7.39 -36.38
CA ASN A 57 -7.80 6.50 -37.54
C ASN A 57 -7.26 5.09 -37.19
N PHE A 58 -7.37 4.14 -38.12
CA PHE A 58 -7.00 2.73 -37.89
C PHE A 58 -5.54 2.40 -38.25
N SER A 59 -4.65 3.39 -38.41
CA SER A 59 -3.27 3.16 -38.84
C SER A 59 -2.38 2.51 -37.78
N SER A 60 -2.78 2.57 -36.51
CA SER A 60 -2.05 2.00 -35.39
C SER A 60 -3.01 1.31 -34.43
N ASN A 61 -2.63 0.13 -33.93
CA ASN A 61 -3.41 -0.58 -32.91
C ASN A 61 -3.48 0.21 -31.59
N GLU A 62 -2.48 1.04 -31.30
CA GLU A 62 -2.47 1.91 -30.12
C GLU A 62 -3.63 2.92 -30.13
N ASN A 63 -4.10 3.34 -31.32
CA ASN A 63 -5.25 4.23 -31.44
C ASN A 63 -6.54 3.60 -30.90
N PHE A 64 -6.68 2.27 -30.98
CA PHE A 64 -7.84 1.58 -30.41
C PHE A 64 -7.78 1.55 -28.88
N VAL A 65 -6.57 1.46 -28.30
CA VAL A 65 -6.35 1.58 -26.85
C VAL A 65 -6.66 3.00 -26.38
N VAL A 66 -6.22 4.03 -27.12
CA VAL A 66 -6.57 5.44 -26.83
C VAL A 66 -8.08 5.63 -26.87
N PHE A 67 -8.75 5.09 -27.88
CA PHE A 67 -10.21 5.18 -28.02
C PHE A 67 -10.95 4.52 -26.86
N GLU A 68 -10.52 3.33 -26.44
CA GLU A 68 -11.08 2.62 -25.29
C GLU A 68 -10.80 3.36 -23.97
N CYS A 69 -9.61 3.93 -23.79
CA CYS A 69 -9.29 4.73 -22.61
C CYS A 69 -10.16 5.99 -22.51
N VAL A 70 -10.41 6.67 -23.65
CA VAL A 70 -11.35 7.81 -23.70
C VAL A 70 -12.76 7.37 -23.37
N HIS A 71 -13.23 6.23 -23.91
CA HIS A 71 -14.52 5.67 -23.53
C HIS A 71 -14.62 5.48 -22.01
N ARG A 72 -13.60 4.86 -21.39
CA ARG A 72 -13.57 4.59 -19.95
C ARG A 72 -13.58 5.87 -19.12
N LEU A 73 -12.87 6.92 -19.55
CA LEU A 73 -12.93 8.24 -18.92
C LEU A 73 -14.35 8.82 -18.97
N LEU A 74 -15.01 8.77 -20.12
CA LEU A 74 -16.37 9.29 -20.28
C LEU A 74 -17.39 8.48 -19.46
N GLU A 75 -17.24 7.15 -19.42
CA GLU A 75 -18.10 6.26 -18.61
C GLU A 75 -17.94 6.52 -17.12
N LYS A 76 -16.71 6.82 -16.68
CA LYS A 76 -16.41 7.17 -15.29
C LYS A 76 -17.00 8.52 -14.86
N GLY A 77 -17.35 9.38 -15.81
CA GLY A 77 -17.97 10.69 -15.57
C GLY A 77 -17.08 11.90 -15.84
N TYR A 78 -15.91 11.71 -16.45
CA TYR A 78 -15.12 12.83 -16.96
C TYR A 78 -15.84 13.49 -18.14
N GLN A 79 -15.86 14.82 -18.16
CA GLN A 79 -16.47 15.61 -19.22
C GLN A 79 -15.55 15.64 -20.44
N ALA A 80 -16.12 15.47 -21.62
CA ALA A 80 -15.35 15.50 -22.87
C ALA A 80 -14.59 16.83 -23.07
N CYS A 81 -15.12 17.97 -22.60
CA CYS A 81 -14.44 19.27 -22.67
C CYS A 81 -13.15 19.35 -21.86
N ASP A 82 -12.99 18.47 -20.88
CA ASP A 82 -11.80 18.44 -20.02
C ASP A 82 -10.74 17.47 -20.55
N ILE A 83 -11.00 16.80 -21.69
CA ILE A 83 -10.07 15.85 -22.31
C ILE A 83 -9.40 16.50 -23.52
N GLU A 84 -8.08 16.40 -23.57
CA GLU A 84 -7.24 16.85 -24.68
C GLU A 84 -6.42 15.68 -25.21
N LEU A 85 -6.57 15.37 -26.50
CA LEU A 85 -5.78 14.36 -27.19
C LEU A 85 -4.58 14.97 -27.91
N GLU A 86 -3.51 14.19 -27.96
CA GLU A 86 -2.33 14.49 -28.78
C GLU A 86 -1.66 15.83 -28.41
N LYS A 87 -1.65 16.19 -27.11
CA LYS A 87 -1.05 17.43 -26.61
C LYS A 87 0.44 17.47 -26.94
N ARG A 88 0.89 18.60 -27.48
CA ARG A 88 2.30 18.93 -27.67
C ARG A 88 2.67 20.15 -26.84
N TRP A 89 3.90 20.17 -26.37
CA TRP A 89 4.47 21.34 -25.71
C TRP A 89 5.40 22.06 -26.67
N SER A 90 5.29 23.38 -26.76
CA SER A 90 6.19 24.17 -27.58
C SER A 90 7.53 24.32 -26.87
N LEU A 91 8.52 23.49 -27.22
CA LEU A 91 9.91 23.75 -26.85
C LEU A 91 10.42 24.93 -27.69
N GLY A 92 10.93 25.98 -27.02
CA GLY A 92 11.55 27.13 -27.69
C GLY A 92 12.64 26.67 -28.66
N HIS A 93 12.54 27.14 -29.90
CA HIS A 93 13.41 26.86 -31.05
C HIS A 93 14.05 25.45 -31.12
N SER A 94 13.47 24.60 -31.96
CA SER A 94 14.14 23.53 -32.73
C SER A 94 14.32 22.11 -32.16
N GLN A 95 13.52 21.68 -31.17
CA GLN A 95 13.33 20.23 -30.93
C GLN A 95 11.85 19.87 -30.80
N LYS A 96 11.42 18.79 -31.48
CA LYS A 96 10.07 18.24 -31.36
C LYS A 96 9.89 17.75 -29.91
N SER A 97 8.94 18.32 -29.17
CA SER A 97 8.54 17.74 -27.88
C SER A 97 7.85 16.40 -28.13
N GLY A 98 7.90 15.52 -27.13
CA GLY A 98 7.01 14.37 -27.08
C GLY A 98 5.53 14.82 -27.14
N ARG A 99 4.66 13.89 -27.52
CA ARG A 99 3.24 14.12 -27.68
C ARG A 99 2.48 13.16 -26.77
N ALA A 100 1.79 13.69 -25.77
CA ALA A 100 0.99 12.88 -24.88
C ALA A 100 -0.31 12.44 -25.55
N ASP A 101 -0.68 11.18 -25.36
CA ASP A 101 -1.88 10.60 -25.99
C ASP A 101 -3.15 11.25 -25.43
N ILE A 102 -3.27 11.30 -24.09
CA ILE A 102 -4.45 11.84 -23.40
C ILE A 102 -4.00 12.73 -22.24
N CYS A 103 -4.53 13.95 -22.18
CA CYS A 103 -4.46 14.86 -21.05
C CYS A 103 -5.87 15.12 -20.51
N VAL A 104 -6.04 15.14 -19.20
CA VAL A 104 -7.32 15.44 -18.55
C VAL A 104 -7.14 16.60 -17.58
N TYR A 105 -8.06 17.55 -17.63
CA TYR A 105 -8.05 18.78 -16.84
C TYR A 105 -9.12 18.76 -15.75
N HIS A 106 -8.94 19.60 -14.72
CA HIS A 106 -9.97 19.93 -13.77
C HIS A 106 -9.83 21.40 -13.37
N ASN A 107 -10.84 22.23 -13.66
CA ASN A 107 -10.78 23.68 -13.42
C ASN A 107 -9.53 24.34 -14.03
N ASP A 108 -9.23 24.02 -15.30
CA ASP A 108 -8.03 24.45 -16.05
C ASP A 108 -6.68 23.90 -15.57
N ASP A 109 -6.61 23.23 -14.42
CA ASP A 109 -5.41 22.55 -13.96
C ASP A 109 -5.24 21.18 -14.64
N LEU A 110 -4.02 20.85 -15.07
CA LEU A 110 -3.71 19.55 -15.65
C LEU A 110 -3.76 18.49 -14.55
N LEU A 111 -4.85 17.71 -14.51
CA LEU A 111 -5.05 16.68 -13.50
C LEU A 111 -4.18 15.46 -13.78
N MET A 112 -4.21 14.95 -15.01
CA MET A 112 -3.45 13.75 -15.37
C MET A 112 -3.04 13.69 -16.84
N ILE A 113 -1.96 12.94 -17.09
CA ILE A 113 -1.48 12.58 -18.43
C ILE A 113 -1.46 11.05 -18.52
N ILE A 114 -2.06 10.50 -19.57
CA ILE A 114 -2.10 9.04 -19.83
C ILE A 114 -1.39 8.76 -21.14
N GLU A 115 -0.37 7.91 -21.09
CA GLU A 115 0.31 7.33 -22.26
C GLU A 115 -0.26 5.92 -22.48
N CYS A 116 -0.82 5.68 -23.68
CA CYS A 116 -1.42 4.41 -24.04
C CYS A 116 -0.40 3.54 -24.78
N LYS A 117 -0.42 2.22 -24.52
CA LYS A 117 0.38 1.23 -25.24
C LYS A 117 -0.46 0.01 -25.56
N THR A 118 -0.08 -0.72 -26.60
CA THR A 118 -0.70 -2.03 -26.85
C THR A 118 -0.39 -3.01 -25.73
N TYR A 119 -1.39 -3.79 -25.33
CA TYR A 119 -1.27 -4.75 -24.23
C TYR A 119 -0.21 -5.83 -24.51
N GLY A 120 0.45 -6.30 -23.45
CA GLY A 120 1.51 -7.30 -23.55
C GLY A 120 2.87 -6.66 -23.79
N THR A 121 3.50 -6.96 -24.92
CA THR A 121 4.93 -6.66 -25.16
C THR A 121 5.26 -5.18 -25.11
N GLU A 122 4.50 -4.31 -25.78
CA GLU A 122 4.79 -2.87 -25.83
C GLU A 122 4.56 -2.21 -24.46
N TYR A 123 3.47 -2.56 -23.77
CA TYR A 123 3.24 -2.13 -22.39
C TYR A 123 4.38 -2.54 -21.46
N ASN A 124 4.77 -3.82 -21.47
CA ASN A 124 5.83 -4.33 -20.60
C ASN A 124 7.18 -3.65 -20.89
N LYS A 125 7.47 -3.36 -22.16
CA LYS A 125 8.65 -2.61 -22.57
C LYS A 125 8.60 -1.16 -22.09
N ALA A 126 7.46 -0.48 -22.24
CA ALA A 126 7.28 0.88 -21.76
C ALA A 126 7.38 0.98 -20.24
N LEU A 127 6.81 0.01 -19.51
CA LEU A 127 6.92 -0.09 -18.04
C LEU A 127 8.38 -0.31 -17.60
N LYS A 128 9.13 -1.14 -18.34
CA LYS A 128 10.56 -1.32 -18.06
C LYS A 128 11.33 0.00 -18.27
N ILE A 129 11.11 0.69 -19.38
CA ILE A 129 11.74 1.99 -19.66
C ILE A 129 11.35 3.05 -18.62
N LEU A 130 10.08 3.05 -18.18
CA LEU A 130 9.60 3.92 -17.11
C LEU A 130 10.38 3.69 -15.82
N LYS A 131 10.64 2.43 -15.43
CA LYS A 131 11.45 2.09 -14.27
C LYS A 131 12.94 2.44 -14.46
N ASP A 132 13.48 2.20 -15.65
CA ASP A 132 14.90 2.38 -15.94
C ASP A 132 15.31 3.87 -16.05
N ASP A 133 14.49 4.72 -16.67
CA ASP A 133 14.83 6.15 -16.90
C ASP A 133 13.65 7.15 -16.81
N GLY A 134 12.46 6.71 -16.44
CA GLY A 134 11.25 7.55 -16.39
C GLY A 134 10.48 7.65 -17.71
N GLY A 135 11.05 7.20 -18.83
CA GLY A 135 10.37 7.09 -20.12
C GLY A 135 9.76 8.40 -20.64
N GLN A 136 8.67 8.28 -21.39
CA GLN A 136 7.93 9.42 -21.95
C GLN A 136 7.18 10.20 -20.87
N LEU A 137 6.59 9.51 -19.88
CA LEU A 137 5.82 10.13 -18.81
C LEU A 137 6.61 11.20 -18.05
N PHE A 138 7.86 10.93 -17.67
CA PHE A 138 8.70 11.93 -16.99
C PHE A 138 9.15 13.06 -17.93
N SER A 139 9.20 12.81 -19.24
CA SER A 139 9.47 13.85 -20.23
C SER A 139 8.30 14.83 -20.30
N TYR A 140 7.05 14.34 -20.23
CA TYR A 140 5.85 15.17 -20.15
C TYR A 140 5.78 15.91 -18.82
N TRP A 141 6.10 15.23 -17.72
CA TRP A 141 6.13 15.88 -16.40
C TRP A 141 7.14 17.02 -16.36
N GLN A 142 8.33 16.86 -16.93
CA GLN A 142 9.29 17.97 -17.03
C GLN A 142 8.72 19.17 -17.81
N GLN A 143 7.92 18.92 -18.86
CA GLN A 143 7.33 19.97 -19.70
C GLN A 143 6.17 20.68 -19.00
N ASP A 144 5.40 19.97 -18.17
CA ASP A 144 4.31 20.53 -17.38
C ASP A 144 4.35 20.04 -15.93
N ARG A 145 4.94 20.88 -15.07
CA ARG A 145 5.11 20.58 -13.64
C ARG A 145 3.82 20.64 -12.85
N SER A 146 2.71 21.10 -13.45
CA SER A 146 1.42 21.22 -12.77
C SER A 146 0.68 19.89 -12.65
N VAL A 147 1.02 18.91 -13.50
CA VAL A 147 0.38 17.59 -13.56
C VAL A 147 0.36 16.93 -12.19
N LYS A 148 -0.78 16.34 -11.80
CA LYS A 148 -0.93 15.64 -10.52
C LYS A 148 -0.69 14.14 -10.63
N TRP A 149 -1.00 13.55 -11.78
CA TRP A 149 -0.84 12.12 -12.00
C TRP A 149 -0.35 11.77 -13.41
N LEU A 150 0.53 10.77 -13.51
CA LEU A 150 0.95 10.17 -14.78
C LEU A 150 0.46 8.74 -14.82
N GLY A 151 -0.08 8.28 -15.94
CA GLY A 151 -0.51 6.90 -16.13
C GLY A 151 0.07 6.26 -17.38
N LEU A 152 0.59 5.05 -17.24
CA LEU A 152 0.81 4.14 -18.35
C LEU A 152 -0.41 3.22 -18.46
N TYR A 153 -1.05 3.18 -19.62
CA TYR A 153 -2.31 2.45 -19.80
C TYR A 153 -2.23 1.46 -20.97
N ALA A 154 -2.84 0.29 -20.80
CA ALA A 154 -3.11 -0.65 -21.88
C ALA A 154 -4.42 -1.41 -21.62
N SER A 155 -5.09 -1.80 -22.69
CA SER A 155 -6.29 -2.64 -22.64
C SER A 155 -6.28 -3.72 -23.72
N ASP A 156 -6.99 -4.81 -23.45
CA ASP A 156 -7.15 -5.93 -24.35
C ASP A 156 -8.44 -6.71 -24.10
N ILE A 157 -8.78 -7.60 -25.03
CA ILE A 157 -9.82 -8.61 -24.84
C ILE A 157 -9.12 -9.95 -24.62
N ILE A 158 -9.36 -10.57 -23.46
CA ILE A 158 -8.88 -11.91 -23.11
C ILE A 158 -10.07 -12.71 -22.59
N ASP A 159 -10.28 -13.91 -23.11
CA ASP A 159 -11.38 -14.80 -22.74
C ASP A 159 -12.76 -14.11 -22.79
N ASP A 160 -13.00 -13.36 -23.86
CA ASP A 160 -14.21 -12.55 -24.11
C ASP A 160 -14.49 -11.44 -23.07
N GLU A 161 -13.51 -11.11 -22.21
CA GLU A 161 -13.59 -10.03 -21.24
C GLU A 161 -12.63 -8.88 -21.57
N LEU A 162 -13.12 -7.65 -21.39
CA LEU A 162 -12.28 -6.46 -21.51
C LEU A 162 -11.43 -6.30 -20.25
N ILE A 163 -10.13 -6.46 -20.41
CA ILE A 163 -9.14 -6.25 -19.35
C ILE A 163 -8.32 -4.99 -19.61
N TYR A 164 -7.77 -4.41 -18.55
CA TYR A 164 -6.83 -3.30 -18.65
C TYR A 164 -5.72 -3.39 -17.59
N LYS A 165 -4.64 -2.65 -17.84
CA LYS A 165 -3.55 -2.40 -16.91
C LYS A 165 -3.29 -0.91 -16.83
N ASN A 166 -3.07 -0.42 -15.61
CA ASN A 166 -2.69 0.96 -15.37
C ASN A 166 -1.62 1.05 -14.28
N ASP A 167 -0.45 1.59 -14.63
CA ASP A 167 0.61 1.93 -13.68
C ASP A 167 0.66 3.45 -13.55
N ILE A 168 0.36 3.95 -12.34
CA ILE A 168 0.11 5.37 -12.06
C ILE A 168 1.15 5.92 -11.08
N ILE A 169 1.65 7.13 -11.37
CA ILE A 169 2.62 7.86 -10.55
C ILE A 169 1.99 9.15 -10.04
N LYS A 170 2.17 9.43 -8.74
CA LYS A 170 1.78 10.68 -8.10
C LYS A 170 2.85 11.74 -8.33
N CYS A 171 2.45 12.92 -8.81
CA CYS A 171 3.36 14.00 -9.21
C CYS A 171 3.42 15.15 -8.21
N SER A 172 3.40 14.83 -6.92
CA SER A 172 3.45 15.82 -5.85
C SER A 172 4.29 15.32 -4.70
N ASP A 173 5.04 16.22 -4.06
CA ASP A 173 5.79 15.89 -2.86
C ASP A 173 4.87 15.56 -1.68
N ASP A 174 5.26 14.56 -0.88
CA ASP A 174 4.59 14.21 0.37
C ASP A 174 4.89 15.25 1.45
N GLU A 175 3.88 15.68 2.22
CA GLU A 175 4.03 16.73 3.22
C GLU A 175 5.03 16.36 4.33
N ASN A 176 5.10 15.08 4.71
CA ASN A 176 6.06 14.62 5.71
C ASN A 176 7.49 14.72 5.19
N LEU A 177 7.71 14.44 3.91
CA LEU A 177 9.03 14.58 3.29
C LEU A 177 9.43 16.05 3.15
N LYS A 178 8.48 16.97 2.93
CA LYS A 178 8.74 18.40 2.98
C LYS A 178 9.19 18.87 4.36
N LEU A 179 8.59 18.33 5.44
CA LEU A 179 9.04 18.59 6.81
C LEU A 179 10.45 18.05 7.04
N LEU A 180 10.74 16.81 6.64
CA LEU A 180 12.10 16.26 6.75
C LEU A 180 13.13 17.12 6.03
N PHE A 181 12.81 17.58 4.82
CA PHE A 181 13.71 18.39 4.01
C PHE A 181 14.17 19.66 4.73
N GLN A 182 13.34 20.23 5.62
CA GLN A 182 13.73 21.40 6.44
C GLN A 182 14.85 21.08 7.44
N THR A 183 15.00 19.80 7.81
CA THR A 183 16.03 19.31 8.74
C THR A 183 17.18 18.57 8.06
N ASP A 184 16.95 18.05 6.86
CA ASP A 184 17.90 17.31 6.04
C ASP A 184 17.72 17.66 4.55
N GLU A 185 18.49 18.64 4.08
CA GLU A 185 18.46 19.11 2.69
C GLU A 185 18.96 18.07 1.67
N SER A 186 19.51 16.93 2.12
CA SER A 186 19.93 15.85 1.21
C SER A 186 18.75 15.09 0.60
N ILE A 187 17.55 15.21 1.19
CA ILE A 187 16.35 14.54 0.73
C ILE A 187 15.88 15.16 -0.59
N GLY A 188 15.74 14.33 -1.62
CA GLY A 188 15.26 14.77 -2.91
C GLY A 188 13.76 15.06 -2.89
N LEU A 189 13.35 16.29 -3.19
CA LEU A 189 11.96 16.65 -3.45
C LEU A 189 11.75 16.95 -4.94
N TYR A 190 10.62 16.53 -5.50
CA TYR A 190 10.25 16.80 -6.89
C TYR A 190 10.31 18.29 -7.19
N ASN A 191 9.85 19.16 -6.30
CA ASN A 191 9.92 20.62 -6.46
C ASN A 191 11.34 21.13 -6.74
N ASN A 192 12.38 20.42 -6.29
CA ASN A 192 13.79 20.78 -6.51
C ASN A 192 14.40 20.14 -7.78
N ALA A 193 13.66 19.28 -8.49
CA ALA A 193 14.13 18.67 -9.73
C ALA A 193 13.91 19.59 -10.94
N HIS A 194 14.99 19.90 -11.66
CA HIS A 194 14.96 20.79 -12.83
C HIS A 194 14.89 20.07 -14.18
N ASN A 195 15.03 18.74 -14.21
CA ASN A 195 15.01 17.96 -15.44
C ASN A 195 14.44 16.55 -15.22
N LYS A 196 14.15 15.84 -16.33
CA LYS A 196 13.64 14.46 -16.33
C LYS A 196 14.49 13.51 -15.48
N GLN A 197 15.81 13.55 -15.64
CA GLN A 197 16.71 12.64 -14.94
C GLN A 197 16.58 12.82 -13.43
N LYS A 198 16.59 14.07 -12.95
CA LYS A 198 16.48 14.35 -11.51
C LYS A 198 15.10 13.99 -10.95
N LEU A 199 14.04 14.18 -11.72
CA LEU A 199 12.70 13.72 -11.35
C LEU A 199 12.69 12.20 -11.14
N HIS A 200 13.26 11.44 -12.09
CA HIS A 200 13.31 9.97 -12.03
C HIS A 200 14.18 9.47 -10.87
N GLU A 201 15.37 10.06 -10.67
CA GLU A 201 16.22 9.78 -9.50
C GLU A 201 15.45 9.97 -8.19
N ILE A 202 14.76 11.09 -8.03
CA ILE A 202 13.97 11.38 -6.81
C ILE A 202 12.82 10.38 -6.66
N TRP A 203 12.14 10.02 -7.75
CA TRP A 203 11.08 9.01 -7.69
C TRP A 203 11.62 7.65 -7.25
N GLN A 204 12.79 7.23 -7.74
CA GLN A 204 13.43 5.97 -7.35
C GLN A 204 13.95 5.99 -5.92
N GLU A 205 14.66 7.05 -5.51
CA GLU A 205 15.37 7.12 -4.24
C GLU A 205 14.47 7.58 -3.08
N THR A 206 13.75 8.68 -3.24
CA THR A 206 12.91 9.25 -2.18
C THR A 206 11.54 8.57 -2.12
N TYR A 207 10.93 8.31 -3.27
CA TYR A 207 9.56 7.76 -3.37
C TYR A 207 9.54 6.26 -3.72
N LEU A 208 10.67 5.57 -3.59
CA LEU A 208 10.83 4.12 -3.71
C LEU A 208 10.25 3.52 -5.01
N GLY A 209 10.24 4.29 -6.10
CA GLY A 209 9.70 3.86 -7.38
C GLY A 209 8.21 3.49 -7.33
N GLN A 210 7.44 4.08 -6.40
CA GLN A 210 6.06 3.67 -6.14
C GLN A 210 5.18 3.81 -7.38
N LEU A 211 4.44 2.73 -7.66
CA LEU A 211 3.41 2.65 -8.69
C LEU A 211 2.07 2.30 -8.04
N HIS A 212 1.04 3.02 -8.42
CA HIS A 212 -0.33 2.78 -7.99
C HIS A 212 -1.14 2.18 -9.12
N GLN A 213 -2.12 1.35 -8.77
CA GLN A 213 -3.07 0.75 -9.70
C GLN A 213 -4.47 1.21 -9.36
N GLU A 214 -5.41 1.07 -10.31
CA GLU A 214 -6.84 1.35 -10.11
C GLU A 214 -7.21 2.82 -9.75
N LEU A 215 -6.26 3.75 -9.59
CA LEU A 215 -6.59 5.12 -9.15
C LEU A 215 -7.49 5.90 -10.14
N PHE A 216 -7.32 5.68 -11.44
CA PHE A 216 -8.11 6.39 -12.45
C PHE A 216 -9.48 5.76 -12.69
N PHE A 217 -9.58 4.43 -12.60
CA PHE A 217 -10.72 3.68 -13.11
C PHE A 217 -11.31 2.64 -12.16
N GLY A 218 -10.75 2.47 -10.95
CA GLY A 218 -11.24 1.52 -9.96
C GLY A 218 -12.66 1.85 -9.51
N ASP A 219 -13.42 0.85 -9.10
CA ASP A 219 -14.87 1.00 -8.84
C ASP A 219 -15.22 2.09 -7.82
N GLU A 220 -14.32 2.32 -6.86
CA GLU A 220 -14.51 3.26 -5.74
C GLU A 220 -13.96 4.66 -6.01
N THR A 221 -13.32 4.87 -7.15
CA THR A 221 -12.78 6.19 -7.52
C THR A 221 -13.89 7.03 -8.14
N ASN A 222 -13.88 8.33 -7.88
CA ASN A 222 -14.81 9.27 -8.50
C ASN A 222 -14.06 10.10 -9.53
N ALA A 223 -14.71 10.43 -10.65
CA ALA A 223 -14.14 11.36 -11.62
C ALA A 223 -13.70 12.66 -10.92
N TYR A 224 -12.55 13.18 -11.33
CA TYR A 224 -11.86 14.35 -10.76
C TYR A 224 -11.35 14.22 -9.32
N HIS A 225 -11.74 13.18 -8.58
CA HIS A 225 -11.34 12.95 -7.18
C HIS A 225 -10.51 11.68 -7.10
N ILE A 226 -9.29 11.76 -7.64
CA ILE A 226 -8.34 10.66 -7.65
C ILE A 226 -7.72 10.55 -6.24
N GLY A 227 -8.17 9.56 -5.49
CA GLY A 227 -7.67 9.24 -4.15
C GLY A 227 -6.99 7.89 -4.12
N ILE A 228 -6.01 7.73 -3.23
CA ILE A 228 -5.38 6.43 -3.00
C ILE A 228 -6.40 5.54 -2.30
N LYS A 229 -6.72 4.40 -2.94
CA LYS A 229 -7.64 3.40 -2.41
C LYS A 229 -7.17 2.96 -1.02
N PRO A 230 -8.00 3.10 0.03
CA PRO A 230 -7.63 2.62 1.35
C PRO A 230 -7.53 1.09 1.31
N LEU A 231 -6.50 0.54 1.95
CA LEU A 231 -6.35 -0.90 2.07
C LEU A 231 -7.47 -1.44 2.98
N ARG A 232 -8.16 -2.49 2.54
CA ARG A 232 -9.15 -3.21 3.35
C ARG A 232 -8.62 -4.59 3.70
N LYS A 233 -9.24 -5.22 4.69
CA LYS A 233 -8.83 -6.56 5.15
C LYS A 233 -8.87 -7.62 4.03
N LYS A 234 -9.86 -7.54 3.13
CA LYS A 234 -9.96 -8.42 1.94
C LYS A 234 -8.83 -8.23 0.92
N ASP A 235 -8.18 -7.07 0.92
CA ASP A 235 -7.12 -6.74 -0.02
C ASP A 235 -5.75 -7.27 0.45
N LEU A 236 -5.66 -7.77 1.69
CA LEU A 236 -4.45 -8.34 2.27
C LEU A 236 -4.09 -9.67 1.59
N GLN A 237 -2.81 -9.84 1.31
CA GLN A 237 -2.25 -10.97 0.57
C GLN A 237 -1.44 -11.87 1.49
N ASP A 238 -1.40 -13.17 1.19
CA ASP A 238 -0.54 -14.09 1.93
C ASP A 238 0.94 -13.85 1.57
N PHE A 239 1.85 -14.12 2.50
CA PHE A 239 3.28 -14.01 2.21
C PHE A 239 3.74 -15.08 1.22
N ASN A 240 4.63 -14.69 0.30
CA ASN A 240 5.32 -15.59 -0.62
C ASN A 240 6.83 -15.64 -0.29
N PRO A 241 7.46 -16.83 -0.27
CA PRO A 241 8.91 -16.98 -0.15
C PRO A 241 9.74 -16.08 -1.09
N ASP A 242 9.22 -15.75 -2.27
CA ASP A 242 9.89 -14.92 -3.26
C ASP A 242 9.88 -13.41 -2.95
N ASP A 243 9.11 -12.97 -1.94
CA ASP A 243 8.94 -11.54 -1.60
C ASP A 243 10.20 -10.91 -0.99
N LYS A 244 11.14 -11.73 -0.51
CA LYS A 244 12.43 -11.28 0.07
C LYS A 244 12.28 -10.22 1.18
N ILE A 245 11.20 -10.30 1.96
CA ILE A 245 10.86 -9.37 3.04
C ILE A 245 12.02 -9.12 4.01
N ILE A 246 12.78 -10.16 4.35
CA ILE A 246 13.93 -10.04 5.27
C ILE A 246 15.03 -9.16 4.67
N ASN A 247 15.30 -9.30 3.37
CA ASN A 247 16.32 -8.50 2.70
C ASN A 247 15.86 -7.04 2.62
N GLN A 248 14.58 -6.80 2.34
CA GLN A 248 13.99 -5.46 2.31
C GLN A 248 14.03 -4.81 3.70
N PHE A 249 13.70 -5.55 4.76
CA PHE A 249 13.84 -5.08 6.15
C PHE A 249 15.28 -4.67 6.47
N GLU A 250 16.27 -5.53 6.16
CA GLU A 250 17.70 -5.21 6.37
C GLU A 250 18.16 -4.01 5.54
N GLU A 251 17.63 -3.87 4.34
CA GLU A 251 17.92 -2.76 3.43
C GLU A 251 17.38 -1.43 3.99
N ILE A 252 16.15 -1.40 4.53
CA ILE A 252 15.58 -0.25 5.23
C ILE A 252 16.48 0.16 6.40
N LEU A 253 16.89 -0.79 7.24
CA LEU A 253 17.78 -0.50 8.38
C LEU A 253 19.12 0.07 7.93
N ARG A 254 19.71 -0.50 6.88
CA ARG A 254 21.00 -0.06 6.32
C ARG A 254 20.91 1.34 5.74
N HIS A 255 19.89 1.61 4.93
CA HIS A 255 19.70 2.93 4.29
C HIS A 255 19.45 4.04 5.30
N ASN A 256 18.80 3.72 6.42
CA ASN A 256 18.51 4.68 7.47
C ASN A 256 19.56 4.73 8.59
N ALA A 257 20.70 4.05 8.41
CA ALA A 257 21.81 3.96 9.36
C ALA A 257 21.40 3.45 10.77
N VAL A 258 20.47 2.51 10.83
CA VAL A 258 20.05 1.84 12.06
C VAL A 258 21.01 0.67 12.32
N SER A 259 21.87 0.81 13.33
CA SER A 259 22.89 -0.19 13.68
C SER A 259 22.41 -1.20 14.74
N ASP A 260 21.47 -0.81 15.60
CA ASP A 260 20.92 -1.66 16.65
C ASP A 260 19.80 -2.55 16.10
N LYS A 261 20.19 -3.75 15.65
CA LYS A 261 19.28 -4.75 15.11
C LYS A 261 18.33 -5.32 16.17
N GLU A 262 18.76 -5.40 17.42
CA GLU A 262 17.95 -5.94 18.50
C GLU A 262 16.81 -4.98 18.83
N ASN A 263 17.12 -3.68 18.98
CA ASN A 263 16.10 -2.64 19.12
C ASN A 263 15.14 -2.65 17.91
N ALA A 264 15.68 -2.65 16.69
CA ALA A 264 14.85 -2.66 15.48
C ALA A 264 13.89 -3.87 15.42
N PHE A 265 14.34 -5.04 15.87
CA PHE A 265 13.49 -6.22 15.97
C PHE A 265 12.40 -6.05 17.04
N ASN A 266 12.71 -5.52 18.22
CA ASN A 266 11.70 -5.24 19.25
C ASN A 266 10.62 -4.26 18.75
N ARG A 267 11.01 -3.25 17.97
CA ARG A 267 10.04 -2.34 17.31
C ARG A 267 9.20 -3.05 16.27
N LEU A 268 9.77 -4.01 15.53
CA LEU A 268 9.02 -4.83 14.60
C LEU A 268 7.98 -5.72 15.30
N ILE A 269 8.30 -6.27 16.47
CA ILE A 269 7.33 -7.01 17.29
C ILE A 269 6.16 -6.11 17.70
N ALA A 270 6.43 -4.88 18.13
CA ALA A 270 5.38 -3.91 18.43
C ALA A 270 4.47 -3.66 17.22
N LEU A 271 5.04 -3.48 16.02
CA LEU A 271 4.28 -3.34 14.77
C LEU A 271 3.41 -4.56 14.46
N PHE A 272 3.92 -5.78 14.67
CA PHE A 272 3.11 -6.99 14.48
C PHE A 272 1.96 -7.09 15.47
N ILE A 273 2.16 -6.66 16.72
CA ILE A 273 1.05 -6.57 17.69
C ILE A 273 -0.02 -5.60 17.18
N CYS A 274 0.36 -4.41 16.71
CA CYS A 274 -0.59 -3.45 16.13
C CYS A 274 -1.40 -4.07 14.98
N LYS A 275 -0.69 -4.70 14.04
CA LYS A 275 -1.31 -5.32 12.86
C LYS A 275 -2.24 -6.47 13.23
N LEU A 276 -1.88 -7.24 14.26
CA LEU A 276 -2.68 -8.38 14.71
C LEU A 276 -3.97 -7.92 15.38
N VAL A 277 -3.92 -6.85 16.19
CA VAL A 277 -5.12 -6.21 16.75
C VAL A 277 -6.05 -5.75 15.63
N ASP A 278 -5.51 -5.00 14.68
CA ASP A 278 -6.25 -4.41 13.58
C ASP A 278 -6.93 -5.49 12.72
N GLU A 279 -6.18 -6.49 12.25
CA GLU A 279 -6.74 -7.58 11.45
C GLU A 279 -7.83 -8.38 12.19
N ILE A 280 -7.71 -8.61 13.50
CA ILE A 280 -8.72 -9.36 14.27
C ILE A 280 -10.00 -8.54 14.49
N GLN A 281 -9.89 -7.22 14.65
CA GLN A 281 -11.04 -6.35 14.94
C GLN A 281 -11.86 -5.97 13.70
N LYS A 282 -11.29 -6.11 12.49
CA LYS A 282 -11.91 -5.66 11.24
C LYS A 282 -12.63 -6.79 10.49
N ASP A 283 -13.75 -6.46 9.86
CA ASP A 283 -14.41 -7.31 8.88
C ASP A 283 -13.74 -7.19 7.50
N GLU A 284 -14.01 -8.11 6.57
CA GLU A 284 -13.36 -8.18 5.25
C GLU A 284 -13.45 -6.87 4.43
N ASN A 285 -14.56 -6.14 4.54
CA ASN A 285 -14.76 -4.87 3.82
C ASN A 285 -14.32 -3.64 4.61
N SER A 286 -13.88 -3.78 5.86
CA SER A 286 -13.42 -2.67 6.67
C SER A 286 -12.01 -2.24 6.24
N GLU A 287 -11.80 -0.92 6.24
CA GLU A 287 -10.46 -0.35 6.08
C GLU A 287 -9.58 -0.74 7.27
N VAL A 288 -8.38 -1.23 6.97
CA VAL A 288 -7.36 -1.55 7.98
C VAL A 288 -6.67 -0.28 8.45
N GLU A 289 -6.28 -0.22 9.71
CA GLU A 289 -5.61 0.93 10.31
C GLU A 289 -4.08 0.83 10.26
N PHE A 290 -3.56 -0.40 10.16
CA PHE A 290 -2.15 -0.69 9.91
C PHE A 290 -1.82 -0.50 8.42
N GLN A 291 -1.78 0.76 7.99
CA GLN A 291 -1.31 1.19 6.68
C GLN A 291 -0.81 2.63 6.75
N TYR A 292 0.03 3.07 5.82
CA TYR A 292 0.36 4.48 5.65
C TYR A 292 -0.55 5.14 4.59
N LYS A 293 -1.39 6.08 5.02
CA LYS A 293 -2.33 6.79 4.16
C LYS A 293 -1.65 8.00 3.54
N VAL A 294 -0.99 7.78 2.42
CA VAL A 294 -0.26 8.80 1.66
C VAL A 294 -1.14 10.04 1.41
N GLY A 295 -0.67 11.21 1.86
CA GLY A 295 -1.37 12.49 1.73
C GLY A 295 -2.49 12.73 2.75
N GLN A 296 -2.72 11.82 3.70
CA GLN A 296 -3.60 12.03 4.85
C GLN A 296 -2.82 11.96 6.17
N ASP A 297 -1.90 11.01 6.28
CA ASP A 297 -1.11 10.82 7.50
C ASP A 297 0.07 11.79 7.57
N THR A 298 0.27 12.38 8.76
CA THR A 298 1.59 12.85 9.21
C THR A 298 2.32 11.77 10.00
N PHE A 299 3.63 11.91 10.25
CA PHE A 299 4.35 10.99 11.14
C PHE A 299 3.74 10.89 12.53
N GLU A 300 3.29 12.02 13.09
CA GLU A 300 2.60 12.06 14.37
C GLU A 300 1.31 11.24 14.33
N THR A 301 0.47 11.44 13.31
CA THR A 301 -0.82 10.73 13.21
C THR A 301 -0.64 9.23 12.98
N LEU A 302 0.38 8.82 12.21
CA LEU A 302 0.71 7.40 12.04
C LEU A 302 1.18 6.81 13.36
N GLN A 303 2.13 7.46 14.04
CA GLN A 303 2.69 6.97 15.30
C GLN A 303 1.61 6.88 16.40
N ASP A 304 0.73 7.89 16.49
CA ASP A 304 -0.39 7.89 17.44
C ASP A 304 -1.37 6.74 17.17
N ARG A 305 -1.75 6.52 15.90
CA ARG A 305 -2.60 5.39 15.50
C ARG A 305 -1.98 4.05 15.87
N LEU A 306 -0.69 3.87 15.61
CA LEU A 306 0.04 2.65 15.98
C LEU A 306 0.13 2.48 17.50
N GLN A 307 0.33 3.56 18.27
CA GLN A 307 0.41 3.49 19.72
C GLN A 307 -0.92 3.13 20.38
N ARG A 308 -2.03 3.58 19.82
CA ARG A 308 -3.35 3.11 20.22
C ARG A 308 -3.52 1.60 19.96
N LEU A 309 -3.23 1.14 18.75
CA LEU A 309 -3.32 -0.29 18.39
C LEU A 309 -2.41 -1.16 19.27
N TYR A 310 -1.20 -0.69 19.57
CA TYR A 310 -0.27 -1.40 20.44
C TYR A 310 -0.77 -1.49 21.88
N THR A 311 -1.32 -0.40 22.41
CA THR A 311 -1.89 -0.37 23.77
C THR A 311 -3.06 -1.35 23.88
N GLU A 312 -3.95 -1.37 22.88
CA GLU A 312 -5.05 -2.35 22.80
C GLU A 312 -4.51 -3.80 22.73
N GLY A 313 -3.43 -4.02 21.98
CA GLY A 313 -2.81 -5.34 21.86
C GLY A 313 -2.16 -5.83 23.15
N MET A 314 -1.48 -4.94 23.86
CA MET A 314 -0.80 -5.27 25.11
C MET A 314 -1.79 -5.57 26.23
N ASP A 315 -2.89 -4.82 26.32
CA ASP A 315 -3.98 -5.16 27.24
C ASP A 315 -4.64 -6.51 26.87
N ARG A 316 -4.93 -6.70 25.58
CA ARG A 316 -5.68 -7.87 25.11
C ARG A 316 -4.89 -9.18 25.20
N PHE A 317 -3.63 -9.17 24.77
CA PHE A 317 -2.82 -10.38 24.61
C PHE A 317 -1.88 -10.62 25.78
N MET A 318 -1.28 -9.56 26.33
CA MET A 318 -0.30 -9.66 27.42
C MET A 318 -0.90 -9.37 28.79
N LYS A 319 -2.13 -8.80 28.85
CA LYS A 319 -2.76 -8.33 30.09
C LYS A 319 -1.91 -7.29 30.82
N GLU A 320 -1.19 -6.49 30.05
CA GLU A 320 -0.33 -5.43 30.54
C GLU A 320 -0.92 -4.07 30.18
N GLU A 321 -1.10 -3.22 31.20
CA GLU A 321 -1.58 -1.85 31.00
C GLU A 321 -0.42 -0.95 30.55
N ILE A 322 -0.50 -0.44 29.32
CA ILE A 322 0.43 0.56 28.80
C ILE A 322 -0.21 1.94 28.84
N PHE A 323 0.60 2.93 29.19
CA PHE A 323 0.14 4.29 29.24
C PHE A 323 0.13 4.94 27.84
N TYR A 324 -1.06 5.29 27.38
CA TYR A 324 -1.32 6.04 26.15
C TYR A 324 -2.13 7.30 26.47
N ILE A 325 -1.83 8.40 25.79
CA ILE A 325 -2.56 9.66 25.91
C ILE A 325 -3.17 9.98 24.55
N PRO A 326 -4.52 9.98 24.43
CA PRO A 326 -5.19 10.39 23.21
C PRO A 326 -4.96 11.87 22.88
N ASN A 327 -5.02 12.24 21.60
CA ASN A 327 -4.90 13.63 21.16
C ASN A 327 -5.97 14.55 21.77
N GLU A 328 -7.15 14.01 22.04
CA GLU A 328 -8.29 14.70 22.63
C GLU A 328 -8.12 14.98 24.12
N TYR A 329 -7.12 14.38 24.78
CA TYR A 329 -6.92 14.45 26.23
C TYR A 329 -6.97 15.87 26.80
N ALA A 330 -6.35 16.84 26.13
CA ALA A 330 -6.37 18.23 26.58
C ALA A 330 -7.79 18.80 26.56
N GLN A 331 -8.55 18.55 25.48
CA GLN A 331 -9.94 19.00 25.35
C GLN A 331 -10.84 18.29 26.37
N ASP A 332 -10.61 17.00 26.62
CA ASP A 332 -11.34 16.21 27.60
C ASP A 332 -11.12 16.70 29.04
N ILE A 333 -9.91 17.12 29.38
CA ILE A 333 -9.64 17.73 30.69
C ILE A 333 -10.41 19.04 30.83
N PHE A 334 -10.31 19.94 29.86
CA PHE A 334 -10.93 21.26 29.99
C PHE A 334 -12.46 21.22 29.83
N SER A 335 -13.00 20.18 29.20
CA SER A 335 -14.44 19.95 29.18
C SER A 335 -14.96 19.37 30.50
N ARG A 336 -14.21 18.47 31.14
CA ARG A 336 -14.53 17.88 32.46
C ARG A 336 -14.45 18.88 33.61
N TYR A 337 -13.41 19.72 33.65
CA TYR A 337 -13.19 20.67 34.73
C TYR A 337 -13.56 22.10 34.29
N GLN A 338 -14.80 22.50 34.55
CA GLN A 338 -15.30 23.85 34.27
C GLN A 338 -15.33 24.74 35.53
N GLY A 339 -15.07 26.04 35.36
CA GLY A 339 -15.19 27.02 36.45
C GLY A 339 -14.06 26.94 37.50
N GLY A 340 -14.41 26.91 38.79
CA GLY A 340 -13.47 26.99 39.92
C GLY A 340 -12.61 25.74 40.15
N ASP A 341 -12.81 24.68 39.38
CA ASP A 341 -12.17 23.37 39.56
C ASP A 341 -10.78 23.23 38.90
N ARG A 342 -10.13 24.37 38.67
CA ARG A 342 -8.83 24.46 37.99
C ARG A 342 -7.71 23.69 38.71
N ILE A 343 -7.84 23.50 40.02
CA ILE A 343 -6.82 22.82 40.83
C ILE A 343 -6.74 21.33 40.44
N HIS A 344 -7.87 20.64 40.27
CA HIS A 344 -7.89 19.23 39.87
C HIS A 344 -7.42 19.06 38.41
N ALA A 345 -7.79 19.97 37.50
CA ALA A 345 -7.26 19.97 36.13
C ALA A 345 -5.72 20.10 36.10
N ILE A 346 -5.16 20.99 36.92
CA ILE A 346 -3.70 21.15 37.04
C ILE A 346 -3.07 19.89 37.64
N ASP A 347 -3.71 19.25 38.61
CA ASP A 347 -3.19 18.02 39.22
C ASP A 347 -3.18 16.84 38.24
N GLU A 348 -4.26 16.64 37.48
CA GLU A 348 -4.33 15.62 36.43
C GLU A 348 -3.30 15.87 35.32
N LEU A 349 -3.13 17.13 34.88
CA LEU A 349 -2.06 17.50 33.95
C LEU A 349 -0.66 17.20 34.50
N LYS A 350 -0.39 17.54 35.77
CA LYS A 350 0.91 17.24 36.41
C LYS A 350 1.15 15.74 36.52
N HIS A 351 0.12 14.96 36.85
CA HIS A 351 0.20 13.51 36.91
C HIS A 351 0.53 12.91 35.54
N THR A 352 -0.15 13.37 34.49
CA THR A 352 0.10 12.94 33.12
C THR A 352 1.49 13.33 32.62
N ILE A 353 1.96 14.55 32.89
CA ILE A 353 3.35 14.96 32.61
C ILE A 353 4.34 14.06 33.35
N ARG A 354 4.06 13.69 34.60
CA ARG A 354 4.91 12.77 35.36
C ARG A 354 4.96 11.39 34.70
N LYS A 355 3.82 10.87 34.23
CA LYS A 355 3.79 9.60 33.49
C LYS A 355 4.62 9.68 32.20
N LEU A 356 4.43 10.71 31.39
CA LEU A 356 5.24 10.97 30.17
C LEU A 356 6.74 11.10 30.45
N LYS A 357 7.11 11.63 31.62
CA LYS A 357 8.52 11.83 31.97
C LYS A 357 9.22 10.54 32.41
N PHE A 358 8.50 9.61 33.02
CA PHE A 358 9.12 8.51 33.76
C PHE A 358 8.65 7.10 33.37
N TYR A 359 7.48 6.96 32.75
CA TYR A 359 6.84 5.65 32.54
C TYR A 359 6.54 5.32 31.07
N THR A 360 6.71 6.28 30.15
CA THR A 360 6.52 6.01 28.73
C THR A 360 7.78 5.45 28.08
N ASN A 361 7.61 4.36 27.35
CA ASN A 361 8.61 3.86 26.42
C ASN A 361 8.33 4.41 25.01
N ASN A 362 9.35 4.46 24.16
CA ASN A 362 9.17 4.83 22.77
C ASN A 362 9.11 3.58 21.90
N ASP A 363 7.93 2.94 21.87
CA ASP A 363 7.73 1.60 21.30
C ASP A 363 7.91 1.53 19.78
N PHE A 364 8.01 2.68 19.10
CA PHE A 364 8.21 2.79 17.64
C PHE A 364 9.47 3.58 17.26
N SER A 365 10.42 3.73 18.19
CA SER A 365 11.70 4.37 17.91
C SER A 365 12.77 3.38 17.47
N PHE A 366 13.05 3.39 16.17
CA PHE A 366 14.20 2.75 15.55
C PHE A 366 15.50 3.54 15.77
N LYS A 367 15.39 4.84 16.04
CA LYS A 367 16.49 5.75 16.44
C LYS A 367 16.24 6.34 17.82
N ASP A 368 17.30 6.78 18.50
CA ASP A 368 17.21 7.48 19.78
C ASP A 368 16.65 8.90 19.60
N VAL A 369 15.32 9.02 19.56
CA VAL A 369 14.62 10.29 19.38
C VAL A 369 14.74 11.16 20.62
N HIS A 370 15.45 12.29 20.50
CA HIS A 370 15.59 13.29 21.56
C HIS A 370 15.43 14.74 21.05
N ASN A 371 15.06 14.91 19.78
CA ASN A 371 14.73 16.19 19.16
C ASN A 371 13.82 15.97 17.93
N GLU A 372 13.30 17.06 17.37
CA GLU A 372 12.38 17.04 16.23
C GLU A 372 13.01 16.46 14.96
N ALA A 373 14.26 16.79 14.64
CA ALA A 373 14.93 16.25 13.45
C ALA A 373 15.05 14.72 13.50
N LEU A 374 15.39 14.17 14.67
CA LEU A 374 15.45 12.72 14.87
C LEU A 374 14.06 12.08 14.89
N PHE A 375 13.04 12.79 15.37
CA PHE A 375 11.65 12.35 15.27
C PHE A 375 11.24 12.18 13.80
N LEU A 376 11.50 13.18 12.97
CA LEU A 376 11.23 13.14 11.53
C LEU A 376 11.98 11.99 10.84
N GLN A 377 13.29 11.84 11.12
CA GLN A 377 14.06 10.70 10.60
C GLN A 377 13.49 9.35 11.04
N ASN A 378 13.05 9.23 12.29
CA ASN A 378 12.41 8.01 12.80
C ASN A 378 11.06 7.75 12.13
N GLY A 379 10.26 8.81 11.91
CA GLY A 379 8.98 8.76 11.22
C GLY A 379 9.12 8.20 9.81
N LYS A 380 10.15 8.59 9.06
CA LYS A 380 10.47 8.01 7.75
C LYS A 380 10.69 6.49 7.84
N ILE A 381 11.50 6.04 8.79
CA ILE A 381 11.76 4.59 9.00
C ILE A 381 10.45 3.87 9.34
N LEU A 382 9.64 4.45 10.21
CA LEU A 382 8.36 3.88 10.62
C LEU A 382 7.41 3.71 9.44
N VAL A 383 7.34 4.69 8.53
CA VAL A 383 6.57 4.59 7.28
C VAL A 383 7.07 3.46 6.40
N GLU A 384 8.38 3.38 6.14
CA GLU A 384 8.99 2.31 5.33
C GLU A 384 8.70 0.92 5.92
N MET A 385 8.75 0.80 7.25
CA MET A 385 8.43 -0.44 7.97
C MET A 385 6.95 -0.81 7.88
N VAL A 386 6.03 0.15 8.05
CA VAL A 386 4.59 -0.12 7.89
C VAL A 386 4.29 -0.54 6.45
N GLN A 387 4.83 0.17 5.46
CA GLN A 387 4.62 -0.16 4.04
C GLN A 387 5.17 -1.53 3.63
N LEU A 388 6.24 -2.00 4.28
CA LEU A 388 6.78 -3.35 4.07
C LEU A 388 5.76 -4.44 4.45
N PHE A 389 4.93 -4.21 5.47
CA PHE A 389 4.02 -5.22 6.02
C PHE A 389 2.54 -4.95 5.78
N GLU A 390 2.12 -3.74 5.41
CA GLU A 390 0.71 -3.33 5.35
C GLU A 390 -0.12 -4.23 4.43
N LYS A 391 0.41 -4.63 3.27
CA LYS A 391 -0.28 -5.44 2.25
C LYS A 391 -0.39 -6.92 2.60
N TYR A 392 0.39 -7.40 3.57
CA TYR A 392 0.40 -8.81 3.91
C TYR A 392 -0.61 -9.12 5.00
N ARG A 393 -1.20 -10.30 4.98
CA ARG A 393 -2.00 -10.84 6.07
C ARG A 393 -1.07 -11.47 7.11
N ILE A 394 -1.32 -11.26 8.39
CA ILE A 394 -0.62 -11.98 9.47
C ILE A 394 -1.56 -12.87 10.30
N VAL A 395 -2.87 -12.66 10.24
CA VAL A 395 -3.87 -13.50 10.90
C VAL A 395 -4.31 -14.61 9.96
N TYR A 396 -3.88 -15.85 10.26
CA TYR A 396 -4.21 -17.04 9.47
C TYR A 396 -5.12 -18.00 10.24
N PRO A 397 -6.04 -18.73 9.57
CA PRO A 397 -6.84 -19.78 10.21
C PRO A 397 -6.02 -20.97 10.74
N SER A 398 -4.84 -21.21 10.16
CA SER A 398 -3.93 -22.30 10.51
C SER A 398 -2.48 -21.82 10.46
N LYS A 399 -1.55 -22.58 11.05
CA LYS A 399 -0.12 -22.24 11.08
C LYS A 399 0.38 -21.95 9.66
N HIS A 400 0.94 -20.76 9.47
CA HIS A 400 1.58 -20.37 8.23
C HIS A 400 3.10 -20.49 8.42
N GLN A 401 3.70 -21.54 7.83
CA GLN A 401 5.12 -21.88 8.03
C GLN A 401 6.04 -20.69 7.76
N PHE A 402 5.79 -19.94 6.68
CA PHE A 402 6.60 -18.78 6.32
C PHE A 402 6.66 -17.71 7.40
N LEU A 403 5.57 -17.45 8.13
CA LEU A 403 5.55 -16.43 9.18
C LEU A 403 6.44 -16.88 10.35
N GLY A 404 6.38 -18.18 10.70
CA GLY A 404 7.30 -18.78 11.67
C GLY A 404 8.76 -18.67 11.23
N ASP A 405 9.05 -19.04 9.98
CA ASP A 405 10.40 -18.95 9.40
C ASP A 405 10.90 -17.49 9.36
N LEU A 406 10.02 -16.54 9.05
CA LEU A 406 10.30 -15.10 9.06
C LEU A 406 10.73 -14.65 10.46
N PHE A 407 9.94 -14.99 11.48
CA PHE A 407 10.27 -14.67 12.88
C PHE A 407 11.58 -15.32 13.31
N GLU A 408 11.78 -16.61 13.03
CA GLU A 408 13.02 -17.31 13.37
C GLU A 408 14.24 -16.69 12.68
N GLN A 409 14.15 -16.35 11.40
CA GLN A 409 15.27 -15.75 10.67
C GLN A 409 15.58 -14.34 11.17
N LEU A 410 14.56 -13.55 11.51
CA LEU A 410 14.74 -12.23 12.10
C LEU A 410 15.34 -12.33 13.51
N LEU A 411 14.88 -13.27 14.33
CA LEU A 411 15.42 -13.55 15.68
C LEU A 411 16.89 -13.97 15.62
N ASN A 412 17.23 -14.96 14.77
CA ASN A 412 18.60 -15.46 14.64
C ASN A 412 19.60 -14.40 14.14
N LYS A 413 19.13 -13.39 13.41
CA LYS A 413 19.96 -12.30 12.89
C LYS A 413 20.01 -11.07 13.79
N GLY A 414 18.95 -10.82 14.56
CA GLY A 414 18.80 -9.66 15.45
C GLY A 414 19.52 -9.84 16.79
N PHE A 415 19.52 -11.06 17.32
CA PHE A 415 20.15 -11.38 18.61
C PHE A 415 21.56 -11.94 18.41
N LYS A 416 22.53 -11.42 19.17
CA LYS A 416 23.81 -12.12 19.36
C LYS A 416 23.53 -13.33 20.24
N GLN A 417 23.82 -14.53 19.74
CA GLN A 417 23.79 -15.76 20.54
C GLN A 417 24.76 -15.65 21.72
N ASN A 418 24.27 -15.12 22.84
CA ASN A 418 24.96 -15.18 24.13
C ASN A 418 24.45 -16.42 24.88
N GLU A 419 25.30 -16.96 25.75
CA GLU A 419 25.11 -18.26 26.42
C GLU A 419 23.69 -18.44 27.00
N GLY A 420 22.96 -19.46 26.53
CA GLY A 420 21.63 -19.83 27.02
C GLY A 420 20.47 -19.51 26.06
N GLN A 421 20.69 -18.73 25.01
CA GLN A 421 19.68 -18.41 23.99
C GLN A 421 19.78 -19.36 22.78
N PHE A 422 19.49 -20.65 23.00
CA PHE A 422 19.49 -21.65 21.94
C PHE A 422 18.06 -22.08 21.59
N PHE A 423 17.69 -21.92 20.33
CA PHE A 423 16.42 -22.45 19.83
C PHE A 423 16.48 -23.98 19.76
N THR A 424 15.41 -24.64 20.19
CA THR A 424 15.25 -26.07 19.89
C THR A 424 14.75 -26.16 18.44
N PRO A 425 15.49 -26.79 17.51
CA PRO A 425 15.07 -26.88 16.11
C PRO A 425 13.74 -27.60 15.97
N SER A 426 12.86 -27.13 15.08
CA SER A 426 11.52 -27.69 14.86
C SER A 426 11.50 -29.20 14.59
N PRO A 427 12.48 -29.80 13.87
CA PRO A 427 12.54 -31.26 13.75
C PRO A 427 12.72 -32.01 15.08
N ILE A 428 13.40 -31.41 16.06
CA ILE A 428 13.62 -32.01 17.38
C ILE A 428 12.37 -31.88 18.25
N THR A 429 11.73 -30.70 18.29
CA THR A 429 10.48 -30.51 19.03
C THR A 429 9.38 -31.42 18.47
N ARG A 430 9.28 -31.54 17.14
CA ARG A 430 8.36 -32.47 16.47
C ARG A 430 8.64 -33.93 16.80
N PHE A 431 9.90 -34.36 16.75
CA PHE A 431 10.29 -35.72 17.13
C PHE A 431 9.85 -36.05 18.57
N ILE A 432 10.02 -35.11 19.50
CA ILE A 432 9.59 -35.29 20.90
C ILE A 432 8.06 -35.44 20.98
N TRP A 433 7.30 -34.59 20.28
CA TRP A 433 5.84 -34.68 20.25
C TRP A 433 5.33 -35.98 19.61
N ASP A 434 5.93 -36.40 18.49
CA ASP A 434 5.59 -37.64 17.80
C ASP A 434 5.90 -38.88 18.65
N SER A 435 6.81 -38.76 19.61
CA SER A 435 7.16 -39.83 20.57
C SER A 435 6.17 -39.97 21.73
N LEU A 436 5.26 -39.00 21.93
CA LEU A 436 4.28 -39.03 23.00
C LEU A 436 3.05 -39.87 22.59
N PRO A 437 2.44 -40.63 23.53
CA PRO A 437 1.23 -41.40 23.24
C PRO A 437 -0.02 -40.51 23.23
N LEU A 438 -0.05 -39.50 22.34
CA LEU A 438 -1.07 -38.44 22.29
C LEU A 438 -2.50 -38.97 22.24
N GLN A 439 -2.75 -40.00 21.44
CA GLN A 439 -4.05 -40.69 21.37
C GLN A 439 -4.53 -41.14 22.76
N ASN A 440 -3.64 -41.74 23.56
CA ASN A 440 -3.98 -42.20 24.91
C ASN A 440 -4.18 -41.04 25.88
N ILE A 441 -3.41 -39.96 25.74
CA ILE A 441 -3.49 -38.77 26.59
C ILE A 441 -4.83 -38.05 26.33
N ILE A 442 -5.17 -37.85 25.06
CA ILE A 442 -6.42 -37.19 24.63
C ILE A 442 -7.63 -38.01 25.07
N ASN A 443 -7.61 -39.33 24.92
CA ASN A 443 -8.73 -40.20 25.29
C ASN A 443 -8.94 -40.34 26.81
N LYS A 444 -7.93 -40.02 27.63
CA LYS A 444 -8.00 -40.06 29.10
C LYS A 444 -8.28 -38.71 29.73
N SER A 445 -8.27 -37.64 28.94
CA SER A 445 -8.54 -36.30 29.44
C SER A 445 -10.05 -36.10 29.58
N ASP A 446 -10.48 -35.60 30.75
CA ASP A 446 -11.86 -35.13 30.95
C ASP A 446 -12.12 -33.82 30.17
N ASP A 447 -11.07 -33.08 29.85
CA ASP A 447 -11.12 -31.87 29.04
C ASP A 447 -11.20 -32.22 27.54
N LYS A 448 -11.80 -31.33 26.75
CA LYS A 448 -11.93 -31.53 25.28
C LYS A 448 -10.56 -31.65 24.60
N TYR A 449 -9.51 -31.04 25.16
CA TYR A 449 -8.13 -31.08 24.69
C TYR A 449 -7.16 -31.15 25.88
N PRO A 450 -5.97 -31.76 25.72
CA PRO A 450 -4.99 -31.83 26.79
C PRO A 450 -4.35 -30.46 27.06
N LYS A 451 -4.05 -30.18 28.32
CA LYS A 451 -3.27 -28.99 28.72
C LYS A 451 -1.78 -29.22 28.48
N VAL A 452 -1.13 -28.25 27.85
CA VAL A 452 0.30 -28.22 27.54
C VAL A 452 0.91 -27.01 28.23
N ILE A 453 2.04 -27.22 28.89
CA ILE A 453 2.81 -26.15 29.54
C ILE A 453 4.29 -26.31 29.20
N ASP A 454 4.95 -25.19 28.87
CA ASP A 454 6.40 -25.14 28.68
C ASP A 454 6.99 -23.99 29.50
N TYR A 455 7.60 -24.34 30.64
CA TYR A 455 8.20 -23.38 31.59
C TYR A 455 9.42 -22.63 31.03
N ALA A 456 9.94 -23.02 29.86
CA ALA A 456 11.09 -22.40 29.22
C ALA A 456 10.87 -22.28 27.70
N CYS A 457 9.67 -21.80 27.32
CA CYS A 457 9.20 -21.88 25.94
C CYS A 457 10.04 -21.10 24.92
N GLY A 458 10.78 -20.06 25.33
CA GLY A 458 11.57 -19.25 24.41
C GLY A 458 10.73 -18.71 23.25
N SER A 459 11.11 -18.99 21.99
CA SER A 459 10.33 -18.66 20.78
C SER A 459 9.05 -19.49 20.61
N GLY A 460 8.77 -20.44 21.51
CA GLY A 460 7.53 -21.20 21.55
C GLY A 460 7.49 -22.43 20.65
N HIS A 461 8.62 -22.91 20.11
CA HIS A 461 8.63 -24.06 19.18
C HIS A 461 7.99 -25.33 19.75
N PHE A 462 8.16 -25.61 21.04
CA PHE A 462 7.49 -26.74 21.68
C PHE A 462 5.98 -26.55 21.72
N LEU A 463 5.51 -25.33 22.02
CA LEU A 463 4.08 -25.02 22.09
C LEU A 463 3.43 -25.02 20.71
N THR A 464 4.10 -24.49 19.68
CA THR A 464 3.58 -24.48 18.31
C THR A 464 3.52 -25.88 17.71
N GLU A 465 4.55 -26.70 17.89
CA GLU A 465 4.51 -28.12 17.47
C GLU A 465 3.51 -28.95 18.28
N ALA A 466 3.24 -28.58 19.54
CA ALA A 466 2.18 -29.22 20.33
C ALA A 466 0.82 -29.08 19.66
N ILE A 467 0.50 -27.87 19.19
CA ILE A 467 -0.76 -27.57 18.52
C ILE A 467 -0.93 -28.44 17.28
N GLU A 468 0.12 -28.56 16.46
CA GLU A 468 0.11 -29.44 15.29
C GLU A 468 -0.10 -30.92 15.67
N ALA A 469 0.68 -31.42 16.62
CA ALA A 469 0.62 -32.82 17.01
C ALA A 469 -0.75 -33.20 17.60
N ILE A 470 -1.34 -32.30 18.41
CA ILE A 470 -2.67 -32.48 18.99
C ILE A 470 -3.75 -32.38 17.90
N ASN A 471 -3.67 -31.44 16.97
CA ASN A 471 -4.61 -31.36 15.85
C ASN A 471 -4.54 -32.57 14.93
N ASN A 472 -3.35 -33.13 14.70
CA ASN A 472 -3.19 -34.37 13.93
C ASN A 472 -3.86 -35.56 14.63
N ALA A 473 -3.76 -35.62 15.96
CA ALA A 473 -4.40 -36.67 16.76
C ALA A 473 -5.91 -36.45 16.95
N LYS A 474 -6.37 -35.20 16.99
CA LYS A 474 -7.76 -34.78 17.15
C LYS A 474 -8.05 -33.55 16.27
N PRO A 475 -8.50 -33.76 15.03
CA PRO A 475 -8.69 -32.68 14.06
C PRO A 475 -9.53 -31.52 14.58
N ASN A 476 -9.03 -30.31 14.37
CA ASN A 476 -9.75 -29.06 14.61
C ASN A 476 -9.48 -28.11 13.42
N SER A 477 -10.52 -27.42 12.95
CA SER A 477 -10.45 -26.54 11.79
C SER A 477 -9.97 -25.12 12.08
N ASN A 478 -9.95 -24.66 13.34
CA ASN A 478 -9.70 -23.25 13.66
C ASN A 478 -8.87 -22.98 14.94
N ASN A 479 -8.31 -24.01 15.59
CA ASN A 479 -7.43 -23.86 16.76
C ASN A 479 -8.01 -23.12 17.98
N ASP A 480 -9.33 -22.90 18.06
CA ASP A 480 -9.94 -22.13 19.17
C ASP A 480 -9.59 -22.70 20.56
N TRP A 481 -9.34 -24.01 20.63
CA TRP A 481 -8.99 -24.73 21.86
C TRP A 481 -7.65 -24.33 22.48
N VAL A 482 -6.75 -23.76 21.67
CA VAL A 482 -5.39 -23.38 22.06
C VAL A 482 -5.42 -22.39 23.23
N ARG A 483 -6.37 -21.45 23.21
CA ARG A 483 -6.54 -20.41 24.23
C ARG A 483 -6.66 -20.97 25.66
N ASP A 484 -7.33 -22.10 25.81
CA ASP A 484 -7.63 -22.67 27.13
C ASP A 484 -6.66 -23.80 27.53
N SER A 485 -5.82 -24.23 26.60
CA SER A 485 -5.05 -25.48 26.73
C SER A 485 -3.54 -25.33 26.56
N ILE A 486 -3.06 -24.26 25.91
CA ILE A 486 -1.63 -23.98 25.76
C ILE A 486 -1.23 -22.88 26.75
N LEU A 487 -0.27 -23.19 27.61
CA LEU A 487 0.23 -22.31 28.67
C LEU A 487 1.73 -22.10 28.46
N ALA A 488 2.18 -20.85 28.51
CA ALA A 488 3.57 -20.44 28.40
C ALA A 488 4.05 -19.87 29.73
#